data_AF-A0A1F9TQV5-F1
#
_entry.id   AF-A0A1F9TQV5-F1
#
_cell.length_a   1.000
_cell.length_b   1.000
_cell.length_c   1.000
_cell.angle_alpha   90.00
_cell.angle_beta   90.00
_cell.angle_gamma   90.00
#
_symmetry.space_group_name_H-M   'P 1'
#
loop_
_entity.id
_entity.type
_entity.pdbx_description
1 polymer ?
#
loop_
_entity_poly.entity_id
_entity_poly.type
_entity_poly.pdbx_seq_one_letter_code
_entity_poly.pdbx_strand_id
1 'polypeptide(L)'
;MKAVLTYILAFAAVAIAVALAAEQLGKAGKKNQLPHVTNNALALSGGILAVLGGGFAVFAFTGTLAPLVIFASLISVVLGSLYAWRIKREKATKEMWEALLTEEEEQASQTAQRDPANAAAWERLSELKVKRGDLRGALELFTKVCELEPTRRNNDRLAELREAVLALPPPKAAATPKIPD
;
A
#
# COMPACT_ATOMS: atom_id res chain seq x y z
N MET A 1 -44.43 -4.79 20.41
CA MET A 1 -43.45 -5.90 20.56
C MET A 1 -42.75 -6.31 19.27
N LYS A 2 -43.47 -6.63 18.17
CA LYS A 2 -42.83 -7.10 16.92
C LYS A 2 -41.74 -6.17 16.38
N ALA A 3 -41.99 -4.85 16.31
CA ALA A 3 -41.00 -3.89 15.81
C ALA A 3 -39.69 -3.87 16.63
N VAL A 4 -39.79 -3.89 17.96
CA VAL A 4 -38.62 -3.92 18.86
C VAL A 4 -37.76 -5.16 18.63
N LEU A 5 -38.39 -6.32 18.45
CA LEU A 5 -37.67 -7.58 18.15
C LEU A 5 -36.93 -7.50 16.81
N THR A 6 -37.56 -6.93 15.78
CA THR A 6 -36.93 -6.74 14.46
C THR A 6 -35.70 -5.84 14.56
N TYR A 7 -35.75 -4.78 15.38
CA TYR A 7 -34.61 -3.88 15.57
C TYR A 7 -33.45 -4.52 16.34
N ILE A 8 -33.75 -5.32 17.38
CA ILE A 8 -32.72 -6.06 18.12
C ILE A 8 -32.00 -7.04 17.19
N LEU A 9 -32.75 -7.75 16.33
CA LEU A 9 -32.19 -8.67 15.34
C LEU A 9 -31.33 -7.94 14.31
N ALA A 10 -31.78 -6.79 13.80
CA ALA A 10 -31.01 -5.98 12.87
C ALA A 10 -29.70 -5.48 13.49
N PHE A 11 -29.75 -4.99 14.74
CA PHE A 11 -28.56 -4.57 15.47
C PHE A 11 -27.57 -5.72 15.68
N ALA A 12 -28.07 -6.88 16.11
CA ALA A 12 -27.23 -8.06 16.29
C ALA A 12 -26.56 -8.49 14.98
N ALA A 13 -27.28 -8.46 13.86
CA ALA A 13 -26.73 -8.78 12.54
C ALA A 13 -25.60 -7.81 12.13
N VAL A 14 -25.79 -6.50 12.35
CA VAL A 14 -24.75 -5.50 12.05
C VAL A 14 -23.53 -5.68 12.97
N ALA A 15 -23.73 -5.91 14.26
CA ALA A 15 -22.64 -6.14 15.21
C ALA A 15 -21.82 -7.38 14.83
N ILE A 16 -22.48 -8.48 14.45
CA ILE A 16 -21.83 -9.70 13.96
C ILE A 16 -21.05 -9.41 12.66
N ALA A 17 -21.63 -8.69 11.71
CA ALA A 17 -20.95 -8.33 10.46
C ALA A 17 -19.69 -7.50 10.69
N VAL A 18 -19.74 -6.52 11.62
CA VAL A 18 -18.58 -5.71 12.00
C VAL A 18 -17.50 -6.55 12.68
N ALA A 19 -17.88 -7.47 13.56
CA ALA A 19 -16.94 -8.38 14.22
C ALA A 19 -16.23 -9.30 13.21
N LEU A 20 -16.98 -9.87 12.26
CA LEU A 20 -16.42 -10.71 11.19
C LEU A 20 -15.48 -9.91 10.27
N ALA A 21 -15.85 -8.69 9.91
CA ALA A 21 -14.99 -7.81 9.11
C ALA A 21 -13.69 -7.46 9.84
N ALA A 22 -13.75 -7.18 11.14
CA ALA A 22 -12.58 -6.93 11.97
C ALA A 22 -11.67 -8.16 12.06
N GLU A 23 -12.25 -9.36 12.21
CA GLU A 23 -11.49 -10.62 12.22
C GLU A 23 -10.78 -10.88 10.88
N GLN A 24 -11.46 -10.67 9.75
CA GLN A 24 -10.86 -10.82 8.43
C GLN A 24 -9.72 -9.83 8.19
N LEU A 25 -9.90 -8.56 8.59
CA LEU A 25 -8.84 -7.56 8.54
C LEU A 25 -7.65 -7.93 9.43
N GLY A 26 -7.91 -8.53 10.60
CA GLY A 26 -6.88 -9.04 11.49
C GLY A 26 -6.06 -10.16 10.87
N LYS A 27 -6.71 -11.13 10.22
CA LYS A 27 -6.06 -12.21 9.48
C LYS A 27 -5.24 -11.67 8.29
N ALA A 28 -5.77 -10.71 7.54
CA ALA A 28 -5.08 -10.07 6.42
C ALA A 28 -3.84 -9.26 6.88
N GLY A 29 -3.95 -8.54 8.00
CA GLY A 29 -2.83 -7.78 8.58
C GLY A 29 -1.68 -8.68 9.04
N LYS A 30 -1.98 -9.82 9.69
CA LYS A 30 -0.97 -10.82 10.06
C LYS A 30 -0.28 -11.43 8.84
N LYS A 31 -1.04 -11.75 7.78
CA LYS A 31 -0.49 -12.34 6.55
C LYS A 31 0.50 -11.42 5.83
N ASN A 32 0.24 -10.11 5.86
CA ASN A 32 1.05 -9.11 5.15
C ASN A 32 2.10 -8.40 6.02
N GLN A 33 2.28 -8.80 7.29
CA GLN A 33 3.17 -8.12 8.26
C GLN A 33 2.94 -6.60 8.34
N LEU A 34 1.69 -6.16 8.31
CA LEU A 34 1.31 -4.75 8.40
C LEU A 34 0.68 -4.47 9.78
N PRO A 35 1.48 -4.40 10.88
CA PRO A 35 0.95 -4.28 12.25
C PRO A 35 0.10 -3.01 12.45
N HIS A 36 0.41 -1.95 11.72
CA HIS A 36 -0.34 -0.69 11.72
C HIS A 36 -1.74 -0.80 11.09
N VAL A 37 -1.97 -1.75 10.17
CA VAL A 37 -3.30 -1.98 9.57
C VAL A 37 -4.21 -2.70 10.57
N THR A 38 -3.68 -3.67 11.32
CA THR A 38 -4.40 -4.39 12.38
C THR A 38 -4.89 -3.48 13.50
N ASN A 39 -4.02 -2.60 14.02
CA ASN A 39 -4.40 -1.68 15.10
C ASN A 39 -5.45 -0.66 14.64
N ASN A 40 -5.32 -0.16 13.40
CA ASN A 40 -6.30 0.77 12.84
C ASN A 40 -7.64 0.09 12.53
N ALA A 41 -7.65 -1.15 12.05
CA ALA A 41 -8.88 -1.91 11.83
C ALA A 41 -9.62 -2.17 13.15
N LEU A 42 -8.89 -2.50 14.22
CA LEU A 42 -9.46 -2.70 15.55
C LEU A 42 -10.08 -1.40 16.08
N ALA A 43 -9.36 -0.28 16.00
CA ALA A 43 -9.85 1.03 16.41
C ALA A 43 -11.11 1.46 15.63
N LEU A 44 -11.12 1.21 14.32
CA LEU A 44 -12.24 1.57 13.44
C LEU A 44 -13.48 0.70 13.73
N SER A 45 -13.28 -0.60 13.97
CA SER A 45 -14.37 -1.52 14.38
C SER A 45 -14.95 -1.15 15.76
N GLY A 46 -14.11 -0.78 16.72
CA GLY A 46 -14.53 -0.29 18.04
C GLY A 46 -15.30 1.02 17.93
N GLY A 47 -14.86 1.95 17.08
CA GLY A 47 -15.57 3.20 16.80
C GLY A 47 -16.97 2.97 16.22
N ILE A 48 -17.09 2.07 15.24
CA ILE A 48 -18.39 1.70 14.65
C ILE A 48 -19.32 1.09 15.71
N LEU A 49 -18.81 0.16 16.53
CA LEU A 49 -19.62 -0.47 17.60
C LEU A 49 -20.07 0.54 18.66
N ALA A 50 -19.21 1.48 19.06
CA ALA A 50 -19.57 2.53 20.02
C ALA A 50 -20.69 3.43 19.49
N VAL A 51 -20.62 3.80 18.20
CA VAL A 51 -21.64 4.59 17.53
C VAL A 51 -22.97 3.85 17.45
N LEU A 52 -22.93 2.58 17.04
CA LEU A 52 -24.13 1.75 16.96
C LEU A 52 -24.77 1.58 18.34
N GLY A 53 -23.96 1.30 19.38
CA GLY A 53 -24.43 1.16 20.77
C GLY A 53 -25.05 2.46 21.32
N GLY A 54 -24.39 3.60 21.08
CA GLY A 54 -24.91 4.92 21.48
C GLY A 54 -26.22 5.25 20.77
N GLY A 55 -26.31 4.99 19.46
CA GLY A 55 -27.54 5.16 18.70
C GLY A 55 -28.69 4.29 19.21
N PHE A 56 -28.42 3.03 19.54
CA PHE A 56 -29.40 2.11 20.11
C PHE A 56 -29.91 2.60 21.48
N ALA A 57 -29.03 3.10 22.34
CA ALA A 57 -29.41 3.67 23.64
C ALA A 57 -30.35 4.88 23.48
N VAL A 58 -30.06 5.79 22.55
CA VAL A 58 -30.92 6.96 22.27
C VAL A 58 -32.29 6.53 21.73
N PHE A 59 -32.34 5.52 20.88
CA PHE A 59 -33.61 4.96 20.40
C PHE A 59 -34.43 4.33 21.53
N ALA A 60 -33.79 3.58 22.43
CA ALA A 60 -34.45 2.95 23.56
C ALA A 60 -35.12 3.97 24.51
N PHE A 61 -34.54 5.17 24.64
CA PHE A 61 -35.08 6.23 25.50
C PHE A 61 -36.10 7.14 24.80
N THR A 62 -35.91 7.47 23.52
CA THR A 62 -36.77 8.45 22.82
C THR A 62 -37.88 7.82 21.98
N GLY A 63 -37.79 6.53 21.67
CA GLY A 63 -38.74 5.84 20.79
C GLY A 63 -38.72 6.30 19.33
N THR A 64 -37.79 7.19 18.95
CA THR A 64 -37.68 7.74 17.60
C THR A 64 -36.30 7.44 17.00
N LEU A 65 -36.28 7.13 15.70
CA LEU A 65 -35.04 6.87 14.95
C LEU A 65 -34.39 8.15 14.41
N ALA A 66 -35.08 9.29 14.47
CA ALA A 66 -34.62 10.57 13.91
C ALA A 66 -33.20 10.96 14.38
N PRO A 67 -32.86 10.95 15.69
CA PRO A 67 -31.50 11.27 16.12
C PRO A 67 -30.44 10.27 15.64
N LEU A 68 -30.81 9.00 15.47
CA LEU A 68 -29.92 7.94 15.02
C LEU A 68 -29.52 8.13 13.54
N VAL A 69 -30.48 8.51 12.70
CA VAL A 69 -30.24 8.82 11.28
C VAL A 69 -29.33 10.05 11.13
N ILE A 70 -29.56 11.09 11.93
CA ILE A 70 -28.71 12.30 11.94
C ILE A 70 -27.29 11.95 12.41
N PHE A 71 -27.15 11.12 13.44
CA PHE A 71 -25.84 10.73 13.95
C PHE A 71 -25.07 9.86 12.95
N ALA A 72 -25.76 8.90 12.32
CA ALA A 72 -25.18 8.05 11.28
C ALA A 72 -24.74 8.86 10.05
N SER A 73 -25.52 9.86 9.62
CA SER A 73 -25.16 10.71 8.50
C SER A 73 -23.95 11.59 8.80
N LEU A 74 -23.87 12.19 9.99
CA LEU A 74 -22.70 12.96 10.44
C LEU A 74 -21.43 12.11 10.44
N ILE A 75 -21.50 10.88 10.95
CA ILE A 75 -20.35 9.97 10.97
C ILE A 75 -19.94 9.54 9.56
N SER A 76 -20.91 9.28 8.69
CA SER A 76 -20.62 8.97 7.29
C SER A 76 -19.87 10.11 6.58
N VAL A 77 -20.23 11.37 6.87
CA VAL A 77 -19.53 12.55 6.33
C VAL A 77 -18.11 12.66 6.89
N VAL A 78 -17.92 12.43 8.18
CA VAL A 78 -16.59 12.46 8.82
C VAL A 78 -15.69 11.34 8.28
N LEU A 79 -16.19 10.10 8.21
CA LEU A 79 -15.44 8.96 7.66
C LEU A 79 -15.11 9.16 6.18
N GLY A 80 -16.05 9.67 5.38
CA GLY A 80 -15.81 10.02 3.98
C GLY A 80 -14.72 11.08 3.81
N SER A 81 -14.74 12.11 4.66
CA SER A 81 -13.74 13.18 4.66
C SER A 81 -12.34 12.67 5.06
N LEU A 82 -12.25 11.82 6.10
CA LEU A 82 -11.00 11.19 6.52
C LEU A 82 -10.44 10.25 5.45
N TYR A 83 -11.29 9.49 4.79
CA TYR A 83 -10.90 8.60 3.69
C TYR A 83 -10.36 9.38 2.49
N ALA A 84 -11.05 10.45 2.08
CA ALA A 84 -10.59 11.34 1.02
C ALA A 84 -9.24 12.00 1.36
N TRP A 85 -9.08 12.47 2.60
CA TRP A 85 -7.82 13.03 3.09
C TRP A 85 -6.67 12.01 3.05
N ARG A 86 -6.92 10.76 3.45
CA ARG A 86 -5.93 9.68 3.41
C ARG A 86 -5.46 9.39 1.99
N ILE A 87 -6.38 9.26 1.03
CA ILE A 87 -6.03 9.05 -0.38
C ILE A 87 -5.16 10.21 -0.89
N LYS A 88 -5.53 11.45 -0.57
CA LYS A 88 -4.76 12.62 -0.96
C LYS A 88 -3.34 12.58 -0.38
N ARG A 89 -3.19 12.18 0.88
CA ARG A 89 -1.89 12.05 1.55
C ARG A 89 -1.02 10.95 0.94
N GLU A 90 -1.61 9.80 0.61
CA GLU A 90 -0.88 8.71 -0.05
C GLU A 90 -0.40 9.11 -1.45
N LYS A 91 -1.21 9.86 -2.22
CA LYS A 91 -0.78 10.44 -3.51
C LYS A 91 0.38 11.41 -3.34
N ALA A 92 0.26 12.39 -2.44
CA ALA A 92 1.33 13.36 -2.20
C ALA A 92 2.64 12.69 -1.75
N THR A 93 2.55 11.60 -0.95
CA THR A 93 3.73 10.84 -0.53
C THR A 93 4.37 10.10 -1.69
N LYS A 94 3.58 9.53 -2.61
CA LYS A 94 4.10 8.88 -3.82
C LYS A 94 4.74 9.88 -4.76
N GLU A 95 4.10 11.02 -5.01
CA GLU A 95 4.65 12.09 -5.84
C GLU A 95 5.99 12.59 -5.29
N MET A 96 6.07 12.81 -3.97
CA MET A 96 7.33 13.19 -3.31
C MET A 96 8.40 12.10 -3.45
N TRP A 97 8.03 10.83 -3.27
CA TRP A 97 8.97 9.72 -3.39
C TRP A 97 9.48 9.54 -4.83
N GLU A 98 8.62 9.70 -5.83
CA GLU A 98 8.98 9.67 -7.24
C GLU A 98 9.88 10.85 -7.62
N ALA A 99 9.61 12.06 -7.10
CA ALA A 99 10.46 13.22 -7.30
C ALA A 99 11.87 12.99 -6.72
N LEU A 100 11.95 12.51 -5.48
CA LEU A 100 13.23 12.20 -4.82
C LEU A 100 14.02 11.13 -5.58
N LEU A 101 13.36 10.05 -6.01
CA LEU A 101 14.04 9.01 -6.80
C LEU A 101 14.56 9.55 -8.13
N THR A 102 13.82 10.45 -8.77
CA THR A 102 14.23 11.03 -10.06
C THR A 102 15.44 11.94 -9.89
N GLU A 103 15.45 12.77 -8.86
CA GLU A 103 16.60 13.61 -8.51
C GLU A 103 17.84 12.77 -8.17
N GLU A 104 17.68 11.73 -7.33
CA GLU A 104 18.78 10.82 -6.99
C GLU A 104 19.33 10.08 -8.22
N GLU A 105 18.47 9.65 -9.14
CA GLU A 105 18.88 8.99 -10.39
C GLU A 105 19.65 9.93 -11.31
N GLU A 106 19.20 11.18 -11.43
CA GLU A 106 19.89 12.17 -12.24
C GLU A 106 21.28 12.46 -11.67
N GLN A 107 21.38 12.67 -10.36
CA GLN A 107 22.67 12.90 -9.69
C GLN A 107 23.62 11.71 -9.84
N ALA A 108 23.12 10.48 -9.63
CA ALA A 108 23.93 9.28 -9.76
C ALA A 108 24.36 9.03 -11.23
N SER A 109 23.48 9.34 -12.20
CA SER A 109 23.77 9.27 -13.64
C SER A 109 24.85 10.25 -14.05
N GLN A 110 24.75 11.51 -13.60
CA GLN A 110 25.78 12.51 -13.85
C GLN A 110 27.13 12.09 -13.25
N THR A 111 27.12 11.49 -12.06
CA THR A 111 28.34 11.01 -11.40
C THR A 111 28.97 9.86 -12.19
N ALA A 112 28.18 8.87 -12.62
CA ALA A 112 28.66 7.76 -13.44
C ALA A 112 29.16 8.21 -14.83
N GLN A 113 28.61 9.30 -15.39
CA GLN A 113 29.09 9.89 -16.64
C GLN A 113 30.41 10.65 -16.45
N ARG A 114 30.56 11.37 -15.34
CA ARG A 114 31.79 12.12 -15.02
C ARG A 114 32.94 11.19 -14.64
N ASP A 115 32.64 10.13 -13.90
CA ASP A 115 33.61 9.11 -13.51
C ASP A 115 33.05 7.71 -13.81
N PRO A 116 33.27 7.20 -15.03
CA PRO A 116 32.81 5.87 -15.41
C PRO A 116 33.45 4.73 -14.61
N ALA A 117 34.59 4.96 -13.96
CA ALA A 117 35.29 3.97 -13.15
C ALA A 117 34.76 3.90 -11.70
N ASN A 118 33.87 4.82 -11.32
CA ASN A 118 33.27 4.84 -9.99
C ASN A 118 32.18 3.76 -9.85
N ALA A 119 32.55 2.60 -9.32
CA ALA A 119 31.63 1.49 -9.07
C ALA A 119 30.46 1.88 -8.16
N ALA A 120 30.67 2.74 -7.16
CA ALA A 120 29.62 3.17 -6.24
C ALA A 120 28.51 3.99 -6.94
N ALA A 121 28.85 4.74 -8.00
CA ALA A 121 27.84 5.47 -8.78
C ALA A 121 26.94 4.51 -9.58
N TRP A 122 27.54 3.48 -10.19
CA TRP A 122 26.80 2.41 -10.88
C TRP A 122 25.95 1.56 -9.92
N GLU A 123 26.49 1.26 -8.73
CA GLU A 123 25.76 0.58 -7.66
C GLU A 123 24.54 1.40 -7.26
N ARG A 124 24.72 2.71 -7.00
CA ARG A 124 23.61 3.58 -6.61
C ARG A 124 22.52 3.66 -7.67
N LEU A 125 22.89 3.77 -8.96
CA LEU A 125 21.94 3.73 -10.06
C LEU A 125 21.17 2.40 -10.11
N SER A 126 21.87 1.27 -9.91
CA SER A 126 21.21 -0.04 -9.90
C SER A 126 20.22 -0.18 -8.74
N GLU A 127 20.54 0.33 -7.55
CA GLU A 127 19.63 0.34 -6.41
C GLU A 127 18.38 1.16 -6.67
N LEU A 128 18.53 2.31 -7.32
CA LEU A 128 17.40 3.16 -7.71
C LEU A 128 16.48 2.45 -8.71
N LYS A 129 17.06 1.71 -9.67
CA LYS A 129 16.29 0.84 -10.58
C LYS A 129 15.56 -0.28 -9.85
N VAL A 130 16.18 -0.92 -8.86
CA VAL A 130 15.49 -1.90 -7.98
C VAL A 130 14.31 -1.25 -7.26
N LYS A 131 14.49 -0.04 -6.69
CA LYS A 131 13.41 0.69 -6.00
C LYS A 131 12.26 1.03 -6.95
N ARG A 132 12.53 1.33 -8.22
CA ARG A 132 11.50 1.52 -9.26
C ARG A 132 10.87 0.22 -9.77
N GLY A 133 11.38 -0.94 -9.36
CA GLY A 133 10.92 -2.25 -9.84
C GLY A 133 11.49 -2.66 -11.20
N ASP A 134 12.45 -1.91 -11.75
CA ASP A 134 13.15 -2.23 -12.99
C ASP A 134 14.35 -3.14 -12.69
N LEU A 135 14.06 -4.41 -12.35
CA LEU A 135 15.11 -5.39 -11.99
C LEU A 135 16.04 -5.71 -13.16
N ARG A 136 15.56 -5.61 -14.42
CA ARG A 136 16.39 -5.85 -15.60
C ARG A 136 17.40 -4.73 -15.82
N GLY A 137 16.94 -3.48 -15.78
CA GLY A 137 17.85 -2.32 -15.84
C GLY A 137 18.81 -2.31 -14.64
N ALA A 138 18.34 -2.70 -13.45
CA ALA A 138 19.22 -2.85 -12.29
C ALA A 138 20.32 -3.89 -12.51
N LEU A 139 19.99 -5.06 -13.07
CA LEU A 139 20.94 -6.13 -13.35
C LEU A 139 22.04 -5.68 -14.33
N GLU A 140 21.68 -4.96 -15.40
CA GLU A 140 22.64 -4.43 -16.37
C GLU A 140 23.63 -3.46 -15.72
N LEU A 141 23.13 -2.52 -14.91
CA LEU A 141 23.97 -1.55 -14.21
C LEU A 141 24.85 -2.22 -13.15
N PHE A 142 24.31 -3.18 -12.40
CA PHE A 142 25.04 -3.89 -11.36
C PHE A 142 26.09 -4.87 -11.94
N THR A 143 25.91 -5.31 -13.19
CA THR A 143 26.95 -6.08 -13.90
C THR A 143 28.20 -5.22 -14.08
N LYS A 144 28.06 -3.92 -14.41
CA LYS A 144 29.19 -2.99 -14.48
C LYS A 144 29.89 -2.80 -13.13
N VAL A 145 29.14 -2.80 -12.03
CA VAL A 145 29.71 -2.73 -10.67
C VAL A 145 30.63 -3.93 -10.44
N CYS A 146 30.22 -5.13 -10.85
CA CYS A 146 31.04 -6.33 -10.70
C CYS A 146 32.24 -6.35 -11.66
N GLU A 147 32.14 -5.71 -12.83
CA GLU A 147 33.28 -5.53 -13.75
C GLU A 147 34.34 -4.59 -13.18
N LEU A 148 33.92 -3.51 -12.50
CA LEU A 148 34.80 -2.53 -11.88
C LEU A 148 35.37 -3.03 -10.53
N GLU A 149 34.51 -3.63 -9.71
CA GLU A 149 34.84 -4.14 -8.38
C GLU A 149 34.32 -5.57 -8.20
N PRO A 150 35.11 -6.58 -8.62
CA PRO A 150 34.75 -7.99 -8.52
C PRO A 150 34.95 -8.51 -7.09
N THR A 151 34.19 -7.98 -6.15
CA THR A 151 34.18 -8.49 -4.77
C THR A 151 33.22 -9.66 -4.63
N ARG A 152 33.48 -10.55 -3.67
CA ARG A 152 32.56 -11.66 -3.34
C ARG A 152 31.14 -11.13 -3.06
N ARG A 153 31.02 -10.06 -2.28
CA ARG A 153 29.74 -9.43 -1.95
C ARG A 153 28.99 -8.97 -3.21
N ASN A 154 29.69 -8.35 -4.16
CA ASN A 154 29.08 -7.90 -5.41
C ASN A 154 28.65 -9.10 -6.26
N ASN A 155 29.45 -10.16 -6.34
CA ASN A 155 29.06 -11.37 -7.06
C ASN A 155 27.83 -12.07 -6.44
N ASP A 156 27.77 -12.15 -5.11
CA ASP A 156 26.61 -12.70 -4.39
C ASP A 156 25.35 -11.87 -4.70
N ARG A 157 25.46 -10.54 -4.66
CA ARG A 157 24.36 -9.61 -4.98
C ARG A 157 23.93 -9.68 -6.45
N LEU A 158 24.87 -9.87 -7.37
CA LEU A 158 24.58 -10.05 -8.79
C LEU A 158 23.80 -11.35 -9.03
N ALA A 159 24.16 -12.43 -8.33
CA ALA A 159 23.42 -13.69 -8.39
C ALA A 159 21.98 -13.51 -7.88
N GLU A 160 21.78 -12.81 -6.76
CA GLU A 160 20.44 -12.48 -6.26
C GLU A 160 19.60 -11.72 -7.29
N LEU A 161 20.18 -10.70 -7.95
CA LEU A 161 19.48 -9.93 -8.98
C LEU A 161 19.14 -10.79 -10.21
N ARG A 162 20.03 -11.71 -10.61
CA ARG A 162 19.75 -12.65 -11.71
C ARG A 162 18.59 -13.57 -11.40
N GLU A 163 18.59 -14.18 -10.22
CA GLU A 163 17.48 -15.03 -9.76
C GLU A 163 16.17 -14.24 -9.70
N ALA A 164 16.21 -13.00 -9.19
CA ALA A 164 15.04 -12.13 -9.15
C ALA A 164 14.51 -11.79 -10.55
N VAL A 165 15.39 -11.56 -11.53
CA VAL A 165 15.00 -11.32 -12.94
C VAL A 165 14.45 -12.57 -13.61
N LEU A 166 14.99 -13.76 -13.31
CA LEU A 166 14.49 -15.04 -13.82
C LEU A 166 13.09 -15.37 -13.30
N ALA A 167 12.79 -14.97 -12.06
CA ALA A 167 11.46 -15.12 -11.47
C ALA A 167 10.42 -14.15 -12.08
N LEU A 168 10.85 -13.11 -12.81
CA LEU A 168 9.92 -12.22 -13.50
C LEU A 168 9.31 -12.91 -14.72
N PRO A 169 8.04 -12.63 -15.05
CA PRO A 169 7.48 -13.04 -16.31
C PRO A 169 8.36 -12.52 -17.47
N PRO A 170 8.45 -13.26 -18.59
CA PRO A 170 9.19 -12.80 -19.76
C PRO A 170 8.68 -11.40 -20.14
N PRO A 171 9.54 -10.54 -20.73
CA PRO A 171 9.08 -9.25 -21.23
C PRO A 171 7.85 -9.54 -22.08
N LYS A 172 6.73 -8.86 -21.80
CA LYS A 172 5.61 -8.83 -22.73
C LYS A 172 6.24 -8.50 -24.07
N ALA A 173 6.27 -9.45 -25.01
CA ALA A 173 6.95 -9.27 -26.27
C ALA A 173 6.50 -7.90 -26.80
N ALA A 174 7.45 -6.97 -26.96
CA ALA A 174 7.17 -5.70 -27.60
C ALA A 174 6.42 -6.08 -28.87
N ALA A 175 5.17 -5.61 -29.00
CA ALA A 175 4.32 -5.92 -30.14
C ALA A 175 5.19 -5.78 -31.38
N THR A 176 5.49 -6.90 -32.04
CA THR A 176 6.33 -6.92 -33.23
C THR A 176 5.80 -5.81 -34.12
N PRO A 177 6.62 -4.81 -34.50
CA PRO A 177 6.15 -3.79 -35.41
C PRO A 177 5.60 -4.54 -36.61
N LYS A 178 4.30 -4.40 -36.87
CA LYS A 178 3.70 -4.88 -38.12
C LYS A 178 4.53 -4.21 -39.21
N ILE A 179 5.40 -4.99 -39.85
CA ILE A 179 6.06 -4.57 -41.07
C ILE A 179 4.89 -4.38 -42.04
N PRO A 180 4.61 -3.15 -42.51
CA PRO A 180 3.58 -2.98 -43.53
C PRO A 180 4.03 -3.71 -44.79
N ASP A 181 3.15 -4.56 -45.31
CA ASP A 181 3.30 -5.24 -46.60
C ASP A 181 3.42 -4.23 -47.75
#